data_AF-A0A932H8X7-F1
#
_entry.id   AF-A0A932H8X7-F1
#
_cell.length_a   1.000
_cell.length_b   1.000
_cell.length_c   1.000
_cell.angle_alpha   90.00
_cell.angle_beta   90.00
_cell.angle_gamma   90.00
#
_symmetry.space_group_name_H-M   'P 1'
#
loop_
_entity.id
_entity.type
_entity.pdbx_description
1 polymer ?
#
loop_
_entity_poly.entity_id
_entity_poly.type
_entity_poly.pdbx_seq_one_letter_code
_entity_poly.pdbx_strand_id
1 'polypeptide(L)'
;MTKGDGLVLHPDCWKKGVLTAALAALFVIAGADSIYCVTLTVDARAKGRAISPYIYGVAYAPSSDYVRAGGFGLIRWGSTGASAYNWTAHATNVGLDWYFSNTSGINSLDPVTPCDFLRRGKSSGAAGIITIPALGWVAKDTASYSFSVVKYGQQTATNPQRPDAGNGRRPDGKTLGGNNPRDSRVPSFPYRRGHEPAVSVFMDEWIRSMRQHCRDAKPALYAIDNEPEIWHVGHRDVHPKPAGYDEILRAFLEHANVVKKEDPAGLVTGPVTNGWYNYWSSELAGDKAAHGGEDFLPWFLQQVRAHDQATGRRSLDVLDVHFYPAELFFSNQSDPLTNSR
;
A
#
# COMPACT_ATOMS: atom_id res chain seq x y z
N MET A 1 -35.16 14.30 35.56
CA MET A 1 -34.68 13.42 34.48
C MET A 1 -35.63 13.54 33.31
N THR A 2 -35.35 14.46 32.40
CA THR A 2 -36.14 14.68 31.19
C THR A 2 -35.74 13.63 30.14
N LYS A 3 -36.72 12.85 29.67
CA LYS A 3 -36.61 11.94 28.52
C LYS A 3 -36.41 12.81 27.27
N GLY A 4 -35.17 12.91 26.78
CA GLY A 4 -34.87 13.63 25.54
C GLY A 4 -34.92 12.72 24.32
N ASP A 5 -36.08 12.66 23.67
CA ASP A 5 -36.36 12.55 22.24
C ASP A 5 -35.39 11.75 21.34
N GLY A 6 -35.90 10.68 20.74
CA GLY A 6 -35.30 10.09 19.53
C GLY A 6 -35.63 10.99 18.34
N LEU A 7 -34.63 11.33 17.54
CA LEU A 7 -34.81 12.13 16.34
C LEU A 7 -35.31 11.23 15.21
N VAL A 8 -36.58 11.36 14.83
CA VAL A 8 -37.12 10.80 13.58
C VAL A 8 -36.97 11.86 12.51
N LEU A 9 -36.08 11.64 11.55
CA LEU A 9 -36.01 12.49 10.35
C LEU A 9 -37.10 12.04 9.38
N HIS A 10 -38.16 12.84 9.25
CA HIS A 10 -39.11 12.68 8.15
C HIS A 10 -38.47 13.24 6.88
N PRO A 11 -38.31 12.46 5.80
CA PRO A 11 -37.87 13.01 4.53
C PRO A 11 -39.01 13.84 3.96
N ASP A 12 -38.78 15.12 3.70
CA ASP A 12 -39.62 15.87 2.77
C ASP A 12 -39.59 15.13 1.43
N CYS A 13 -40.76 14.67 0.95
CA CYS A 13 -40.87 14.11 -0.38
C CYS A 13 -40.60 15.22 -1.41
N TRP A 14 -39.44 15.20 -2.07
CA TRP A 14 -39.10 16.16 -3.11
C TRP A 14 -40.05 15.98 -4.30
N LYS A 15 -41.14 16.75 -4.35
CA LYS A 15 -41.93 16.91 -5.57
C LYS A 15 -41.09 17.73 -6.55
N LYS A 16 -40.63 17.13 -7.65
CA LYS A 16 -40.17 17.89 -8.82
C LYS A 16 -41.37 18.65 -9.39
N GLY A 17 -41.61 19.86 -8.91
CA GLY A 17 -42.60 20.77 -9.46
C GLY A 17 -42.06 21.43 -10.72
N VAL A 18 -42.47 20.94 -11.89
CA VAL A 18 -42.37 21.70 -13.14
C VAL A 18 -43.50 22.72 -13.15
N LEU A 19 -43.16 23.99 -12.97
CA LEU A 19 -44.04 25.13 -13.20
C LEU A 19 -44.07 25.42 -14.70
N THR A 20 -45.16 25.08 -15.38
CA THR A 20 -45.58 25.77 -16.62
C THR A 20 -47.09 25.68 -16.77
N ALA A 21 -47.73 26.84 -16.84
CA ALA A 21 -49.14 26.98 -17.18
C ALA A 21 -49.34 26.92 -18.70
N ALA A 22 -50.33 26.16 -19.16
CA ALA A 22 -51.35 26.56 -20.15
C ALA A 22 -52.14 25.33 -20.66
N LEU A 23 -53.45 25.52 -20.85
CA LEU A 23 -54.47 24.54 -21.25
C LEU A 23 -54.16 23.82 -22.59
N ALA A 24 -54.35 22.49 -22.61
CA ALA A 24 -55.03 21.75 -23.69
C ALA A 24 -55.25 20.28 -23.28
N ALA A 25 -56.41 19.72 -23.64
CA ALA A 25 -56.85 18.38 -23.29
C ALA A 25 -55.88 17.29 -23.77
N LEU A 26 -55.37 16.47 -22.84
CA LEU A 26 -54.71 15.20 -23.14
C LEU A 26 -54.93 14.20 -21.99
N PHE A 27 -55.17 12.94 -22.37
CA PHE A 27 -55.30 11.76 -21.52
C PHE A 27 -54.46 11.83 -20.25
N VAL A 28 -55.11 11.80 -19.08
CA VAL A 28 -54.44 11.45 -17.82
C VAL A 28 -54.17 9.94 -17.88
N ILE A 29 -53.03 9.57 -18.46
CA ILE A 29 -52.38 8.31 -18.08
C ILE A 29 -51.89 8.58 -16.66
N ALA A 30 -52.62 8.06 -15.67
CA ALA A 30 -52.12 7.99 -14.31
C ALA A 30 -50.94 7.01 -14.30
N GLY A 31 -49.76 7.50 -14.71
CA GLY A 31 -48.51 6.86 -14.36
C GLY A 31 -48.41 6.93 -12.84
N ALA A 32 -48.57 5.79 -12.18
CA ALA A 32 -48.28 5.68 -10.77
C ALA A 32 -46.77 5.88 -10.58
N ASP A 33 -46.34 7.14 -10.47
CA ASP A 33 -45.02 7.46 -9.93
C ASP A 33 -44.96 6.86 -8.54
N SER A 34 -44.21 5.77 -8.40
CA SER A 34 -44.03 5.08 -7.13
C SER A 34 -43.19 6.01 -6.26
N ILE A 35 -43.83 6.70 -5.31
CA ILE A 35 -43.12 7.44 -4.26
C ILE A 35 -42.53 6.39 -3.33
N TYR A 36 -41.23 6.12 -3.47
CA TYR A 36 -40.51 5.28 -2.53
C TYR A 36 -40.24 6.08 -1.26
N CYS A 37 -41.06 5.87 -0.24
CA CYS A 37 -40.79 6.39 1.10
C CYS A 37 -39.69 5.54 1.76
N VAL A 38 -38.53 6.15 2.01
CA VAL A 38 -37.45 5.53 2.78
C VAL A 38 -37.51 6.06 4.21
N THR A 39 -37.68 5.16 5.18
CA THR A 39 -37.59 5.49 6.61
C THR A 39 -36.20 5.11 7.12
N LEU A 40 -35.45 6.08 7.63
CA LEU A 40 -34.18 5.87 8.31
C LEU A 40 -34.37 6.07 9.82
N THR A 41 -34.06 5.04 10.61
CA THR A 41 -34.11 5.11 12.08
C THR A 41 -32.70 5.11 12.64
N VAL A 42 -32.37 6.10 13.49
CA VAL A 42 -31.09 6.19 14.19
C VAL A 42 -31.33 6.15 15.69
N ASP A 43 -30.81 5.14 16.37
CA ASP A 43 -30.84 5.03 17.83
C ASP A 43 -29.44 5.27 18.42
N ALA A 44 -29.18 6.50 18.86
CA ALA A 44 -27.91 6.88 19.49
C ALA A 44 -27.72 6.33 20.92
N ARG A 45 -28.75 5.70 21.51
CA ARG A 45 -28.66 5.04 22.83
C ARG A 45 -28.33 3.57 22.73
N ALA A 46 -28.50 2.96 21.56
CA ALA A 46 -28.07 1.59 21.31
C ALA A 46 -26.56 1.45 21.57
N LYS A 47 -26.13 0.26 22.02
CA LYS A 47 -24.72 -0.02 22.26
C LYS A 47 -23.93 0.07 20.95
N GLY A 48 -23.21 1.18 20.76
CA GLY A 48 -22.33 1.39 19.61
C GLY A 48 -21.03 0.60 19.70
N ARG A 49 -20.20 0.71 18.65
CA ARG A 49 -18.81 0.27 18.61
C ARG A 49 -17.92 1.47 18.37
N ALA A 50 -16.72 1.47 18.96
CA ALA A 50 -15.74 2.51 18.67
C ALA A 50 -15.35 2.45 17.19
N ILE A 51 -15.39 3.61 16.52
CA ILE A 51 -14.90 3.75 15.15
C ILE A 51 -13.42 4.09 15.25
N SER A 52 -12.57 3.23 14.70
CA SER A 52 -11.13 3.51 14.67
C SER A 52 -10.86 4.74 13.81
N PRO A 53 -10.10 5.75 14.29
CA PRO A 53 -9.74 6.90 13.46
C PRO A 53 -8.87 6.50 12.25
N TYR A 54 -8.27 5.31 12.28
CA TYR A 54 -7.38 4.82 11.22
C TYR A 54 -8.10 4.34 9.96
N ILE A 55 -9.44 4.21 9.97
CA ILE A 55 -10.20 3.94 8.74
C ILE A 55 -10.21 5.16 7.79
N TYR A 56 -9.94 6.35 8.33
CA TYR A 56 -9.79 7.59 7.57
C TYR A 56 -8.31 7.82 7.25
N GLY A 57 -7.73 6.91 6.46
CA GLY A 57 -6.32 6.94 6.10
C GLY A 57 -6.06 7.49 4.70
N VAL A 58 -4.86 8.00 4.46
CA VAL A 58 -4.40 8.40 3.13
C VAL A 58 -2.94 8.00 2.89
N ALA A 59 -2.61 7.54 1.68
CA ALA A 59 -1.23 7.31 1.28
C ALA A 59 -0.62 8.61 0.72
N TYR A 60 0.70 8.77 0.86
CA TYR A 60 1.44 9.87 0.20
C TYR A 60 0.94 11.28 0.53
N ALA A 61 0.52 11.51 1.78
CA ALA A 61 0.07 12.84 2.21
C ALA A 61 1.16 13.91 1.96
N PRO A 62 0.92 14.92 1.11
CA PRO A 62 1.96 15.85 0.66
C PRO A 62 2.32 16.90 1.72
N SER A 63 1.43 17.17 2.68
CA SER A 63 1.64 18.18 3.71
C SER A 63 0.76 17.93 4.94
N SER A 64 1.12 18.56 6.07
CA SER A 64 0.29 18.57 7.28
C SER A 64 -1.08 19.21 7.05
N ASP A 65 -1.15 20.25 6.23
CA ASP A 65 -2.40 20.96 5.96
C ASP A 65 -3.37 20.09 5.16
N TYR A 66 -2.86 19.30 4.21
CA TYR A 66 -3.66 18.29 3.52
C TYR A 66 -4.21 17.25 4.49
N VAL A 67 -3.36 16.77 5.43
CA VAL A 67 -3.79 15.81 6.47
C VAL A 67 -4.92 16.38 7.32
N ARG A 68 -4.78 17.64 7.77
CA ARG A 68 -5.76 18.32 8.62
C ARG A 68 -7.06 18.61 7.88
N ALA A 69 -6.98 19.09 6.64
CA ALA A 69 -8.14 19.43 5.82
C ALA A 69 -8.99 18.20 5.49
N GLY A 70 -8.35 17.05 5.23
CA GLY A 70 -9.04 15.78 5.00
C GLY A 70 -9.52 15.07 6.26
N GLY A 71 -9.15 15.55 7.46
CA GLY A 71 -9.46 14.89 8.72
C GLY A 71 -8.86 13.49 8.84
N PHE A 72 -7.72 13.23 8.18
CA PHE A 72 -7.13 11.91 8.13
C PHE A 72 -6.50 11.54 9.48
N GLY A 73 -6.87 10.37 10.01
CA GLY A 73 -6.32 9.82 11.26
C GLY A 73 -5.07 8.96 11.06
N LEU A 74 -4.73 8.64 9.80
CA LEU A 74 -3.62 7.77 9.44
C LEU A 74 -2.99 8.21 8.11
N ILE A 75 -1.66 8.22 8.04
CA ILE A 75 -0.91 8.44 6.80
C ILE A 75 0.02 7.26 6.48
N ARG A 76 0.08 6.83 5.22
CA ARG A 76 0.91 5.70 4.78
C ARG A 76 2.05 6.14 3.84
N TRP A 77 3.27 5.75 4.20
CA TRP A 77 4.46 5.80 3.37
C TRP A 77 4.76 4.37 2.90
N GLY A 78 4.45 4.03 1.64
CA GLY A 78 4.44 2.64 1.14
C GLY A 78 4.35 2.54 -0.39
N SER A 79 3.74 1.48 -0.92
CA SER A 79 3.64 1.18 -2.39
C SER A 79 4.98 0.75 -3.00
N THR A 80 5.02 0.47 -4.32
CA THR A 80 6.12 -0.18 -5.06
C THR A 80 7.51 0.37 -4.72
N GLY A 81 7.67 1.70 -4.67
CA GLY A 81 8.97 2.31 -4.35
C GLY A 81 9.44 1.99 -2.92
N ALA A 82 8.54 1.79 -1.96
CA ALA A 82 8.94 1.52 -0.59
C ALA A 82 9.63 0.17 -0.41
N SER A 83 9.26 -0.86 -1.19
CA SER A 83 9.92 -2.19 -1.20
C SER A 83 11.41 -2.12 -1.58
N ALA A 84 11.81 -1.04 -2.25
CA ALA A 84 13.15 -0.80 -2.74
C ALA A 84 13.90 0.32 -1.99
N TYR A 85 13.33 0.86 -0.91
CA TYR A 85 13.92 2.04 -0.28
C TYR A 85 15.21 1.72 0.48
N ASN A 86 16.27 2.44 0.14
CA ASN A 86 17.53 2.45 0.86
C ASN A 86 17.60 3.68 1.76
N TRP A 87 17.47 3.46 3.07
CA TRP A 87 17.51 4.51 4.08
C TRP A 87 18.87 5.21 4.23
N THR A 88 19.97 4.55 3.86
CA THR A 88 21.32 5.13 3.94
C THR A 88 21.61 6.08 2.78
N ALA A 89 21.04 5.79 1.61
CA ALA A 89 21.20 6.60 0.40
C ALA A 89 20.03 7.58 0.17
N HIS A 90 18.97 7.49 0.99
CA HIS A 90 17.69 8.18 0.78
C HIS A 90 17.17 8.03 -0.65
N ALA A 91 17.19 6.79 -1.13
CA ALA A 91 16.87 6.46 -2.51
C ALA A 91 15.91 5.29 -2.60
N THR A 92 15.11 5.26 -3.65
CA THR A 92 14.28 4.11 -4.03
C THR A 92 14.56 3.73 -5.47
N ASN A 93 14.23 2.49 -5.85
CA ASN A 93 13.99 2.15 -7.23
C ASN A 93 12.49 1.96 -7.42
N VAL A 94 11.89 2.69 -8.33
CA VAL A 94 10.43 2.68 -8.52
C VAL A 94 9.93 1.52 -9.38
N GLY A 95 10.80 0.57 -9.72
CA GLY A 95 10.41 -0.66 -10.40
C GLY A 95 9.74 -0.42 -11.75
N LEU A 96 8.71 -1.20 -12.04
CA LEU A 96 7.93 -1.12 -13.28
C LEU A 96 7.28 0.26 -13.48
N ASP A 97 6.99 1.00 -12.41
CA ASP A 97 6.26 2.28 -12.47
C ASP A 97 7.02 3.33 -13.29
N TRP A 98 8.37 3.29 -13.27
CA TRP A 98 9.19 4.18 -14.08
C TRP A 98 10.55 3.57 -14.45
N TYR A 99 10.55 2.73 -15.48
CA TYR A 99 11.77 2.22 -16.14
C TYR A 99 12.83 1.63 -15.19
N PHE A 100 12.41 1.02 -14.07
CA PHE A 100 13.29 0.41 -13.07
C PHE A 100 14.41 1.36 -12.64
N SER A 101 14.05 2.65 -12.51
CA SER A 101 14.98 3.73 -12.24
C SER A 101 15.07 4.03 -10.76
N ASN A 102 16.28 4.30 -10.30
CA ASN A 102 16.50 4.86 -8.99
C ASN A 102 16.09 6.34 -8.97
N THR A 103 15.50 6.77 -7.86
CA THR A 103 15.11 8.15 -7.59
C THR A 103 15.40 8.51 -6.13
N SER A 104 15.31 9.79 -5.78
CA SER A 104 15.46 10.25 -4.39
C SER A 104 14.14 10.06 -3.62
N GLY A 105 14.23 9.81 -2.31
CA GLY A 105 13.07 9.58 -1.44
C GLY A 105 12.32 8.29 -1.77
N ILE A 106 11.00 8.30 -1.57
CA ILE A 106 10.09 7.18 -1.95
C ILE A 106 9.55 7.32 -3.38
N ASN A 107 9.57 8.53 -3.91
CA ASN A 107 9.38 8.87 -5.31
C ASN A 107 9.95 10.27 -5.55
N SER A 108 10.19 10.62 -6.81
CA SER A 108 10.79 11.91 -7.17
C SER A 108 9.85 13.12 -7.03
N LEU A 109 8.55 12.92 -6.85
CA LEU A 109 7.57 14.00 -6.72
C LEU A 109 7.53 14.56 -5.29
N ASP A 110 7.82 13.73 -4.30
CA ASP A 110 7.87 14.10 -2.90
C ASP A 110 9.03 13.38 -2.19
N PRO A 111 10.28 13.85 -2.38
CA PRO A 111 11.49 13.15 -1.95
C PRO A 111 11.78 13.33 -0.45
N VAL A 112 10.75 13.43 0.39
CA VAL A 112 10.93 13.59 1.84
C VAL A 112 11.47 12.34 2.52
N THR A 113 12.16 12.55 3.62
CA THR A 113 12.61 11.45 4.48
C THR A 113 11.43 10.84 5.23
N PRO A 114 11.55 9.57 5.68
CA PRO A 114 10.56 8.94 6.55
C PRO A 114 10.24 9.77 7.80
N CYS A 115 11.24 10.40 8.44
CA CYS A 115 11.00 11.24 9.61
C CYS A 115 10.16 12.49 9.25
N ASP A 116 10.44 13.13 8.12
CA ASP A 116 9.68 14.32 7.70
C ASP A 116 8.24 13.96 7.35
N PHE A 117 8.04 12.81 6.69
CA PHE A 117 6.71 12.27 6.45
C PHE A 117 5.94 12.01 7.76
N LEU A 118 6.58 11.36 8.74
CA LEU A 118 5.97 11.10 10.05
C LEU A 118 5.61 12.41 10.79
N ARG A 119 6.45 13.44 10.67
CA ARG A 119 6.17 14.77 11.26
C ARG A 119 4.93 15.43 10.67
N ARG A 120 4.65 15.24 9.37
CA ARG A 120 3.40 15.71 8.75
C ARG A 120 2.20 15.13 9.49
N GLY A 121 2.19 13.81 9.67
CA GLY A 121 1.12 13.11 10.40
C GLY A 121 0.97 13.62 11.82
N LYS A 122 2.07 13.61 12.58
CA LYS A 122 2.06 14.07 13.98
C LYS A 122 1.55 15.50 14.14
N SER A 123 1.99 16.43 13.29
CA SER A 123 1.58 17.84 13.35
C SER A 123 0.09 18.08 13.04
N SER A 124 -0.58 17.04 12.53
CA SER A 124 -2.00 17.05 12.21
C SER A 124 -2.81 16.03 13.02
N GLY A 125 -2.20 15.40 14.04
CA GLY A 125 -2.87 14.41 14.88
C GLY A 125 -3.07 13.04 14.25
N ALA A 126 -2.43 12.75 13.12
CA ALA A 126 -2.50 11.47 12.43
C ALA A 126 -1.36 10.52 12.83
N ALA A 127 -1.65 9.23 12.90
CA ALA A 127 -0.65 8.19 13.02
C ALA A 127 0.07 7.95 11.67
N GLY A 128 1.28 7.41 11.71
CA GLY A 128 2.05 7.08 10.51
C GLY A 128 2.32 5.59 10.35
N ILE A 129 2.20 5.09 9.11
CA ILE A 129 2.67 3.78 8.66
C ILE A 129 3.93 3.95 7.82
N ILE A 130 4.99 3.22 8.13
CA ILE A 130 6.21 3.11 7.31
C ILE A 130 6.34 1.68 6.79
N THR A 131 6.51 1.52 5.48
CA THR A 131 6.90 0.23 4.88
C THR A 131 8.38 -0.06 5.12
N ILE A 132 8.67 -1.27 5.60
CA ILE A 132 10.03 -1.82 5.77
C ILE A 132 10.30 -2.81 4.61
N PRO A 133 11.32 -2.56 3.75
CA PRO A 133 11.72 -3.48 2.69
C PRO A 133 11.98 -4.89 3.19
N ALA A 134 11.35 -5.87 2.55
CA ALA A 134 11.61 -7.29 2.68
C ALA A 134 11.92 -7.99 1.33
N LEU A 135 11.88 -7.26 0.21
CA LEU A 135 12.27 -7.71 -1.14
C LEU A 135 13.70 -8.29 -1.24
N GLY A 136 14.58 -7.93 -0.30
CA GLY A 136 15.99 -8.36 -0.27
C GLY A 136 16.93 -7.51 -1.14
N TRP A 137 16.41 -6.51 -1.86
CA TRP A 137 17.17 -5.57 -2.68
C TRP A 137 16.62 -4.16 -2.57
N VAL A 138 17.48 -3.21 -2.24
CA VAL A 138 17.13 -1.78 -2.16
C VAL A 138 17.97 -0.97 -3.15
N ALA A 139 17.57 0.27 -3.44
CA ALA A 139 18.26 1.14 -4.37
C ALA A 139 19.73 1.34 -3.98
N LYS A 140 20.62 1.31 -4.96
CA LYS A 140 22.06 1.56 -4.77
C LYS A 140 22.39 3.03 -4.54
N ASP A 141 21.68 3.91 -5.26
CA ASP A 141 21.89 5.36 -5.34
C ASP A 141 20.60 6.02 -5.85
N THR A 142 20.63 7.30 -6.23
CA THR A 142 19.48 8.06 -6.71
C THR A 142 19.37 8.18 -8.24
N ALA A 143 20.20 7.45 -9.01
CA ALA A 143 20.34 7.71 -10.45
C ALA A 143 20.48 6.48 -11.36
N SER A 144 20.93 5.35 -10.84
CA SER A 144 21.12 4.10 -11.59
C SER A 144 19.78 3.49 -12.02
N TYR A 145 19.81 2.58 -13.00
CA TYR A 145 18.62 1.92 -13.55
C TYR A 145 18.96 0.49 -13.99
N SER A 146 17.97 -0.41 -13.90
CA SER A 146 18.24 -1.85 -13.98
C SER A 146 18.41 -2.39 -15.40
N PHE A 147 17.90 -1.67 -16.41
CA PHE A 147 17.85 -2.13 -17.79
C PHE A 147 18.48 -1.13 -18.77
N SER A 148 19.78 -0.87 -18.63
CA SER A 148 20.54 -0.06 -19.59
C SER A 148 20.40 -0.59 -21.03
N VAL A 149 20.02 0.28 -21.97
CA VAL A 149 19.90 -0.04 -23.40
C VAL A 149 21.27 -0.33 -24.01
N VAL A 150 22.28 0.45 -23.64
CA VAL A 150 23.67 0.23 -24.05
C VAL A 150 24.16 -1.15 -23.62
N LYS A 151 23.77 -1.60 -22.42
CA LYS A 151 24.20 -2.89 -21.87
C LYS A 151 23.38 -4.08 -22.36
N TYR A 152 22.06 -3.93 -22.45
CA TYR A 152 21.12 -5.02 -22.65
C TYR A 152 20.44 -5.01 -24.03
N GLY A 153 20.77 -4.05 -24.87
CA GLY A 153 20.24 -3.90 -26.22
C GLY A 153 18.94 -3.11 -26.27
N GLN A 154 18.41 -3.00 -27.49
CA GLN A 154 17.18 -2.26 -27.80
C GLN A 154 16.00 -2.82 -27.00
N GLN A 155 15.14 -1.91 -26.52
CA GLN A 155 13.96 -2.22 -25.74
C GLN A 155 12.73 -1.49 -26.31
N THR A 156 11.51 -1.91 -25.94
CA THR A 156 10.28 -1.35 -26.54
C THR A 156 9.97 0.06 -26.08
N ALA A 157 10.48 0.47 -24.92
CA ALA A 157 10.39 1.85 -24.44
C ALA A 157 11.59 2.20 -23.56
N THR A 158 11.92 3.48 -23.52
CA THR A 158 12.94 4.05 -22.65
C THR A 158 12.42 5.29 -21.95
N ASN A 159 13.03 5.63 -20.82
CA ASN A 159 12.74 6.84 -20.08
C ASN A 159 13.03 8.08 -20.97
N PRO A 160 12.04 8.95 -21.24
CA PRO A 160 12.24 10.11 -22.12
C PRO A 160 13.33 11.08 -21.64
N GLN A 161 13.55 11.17 -20.32
CA GLN A 161 14.57 12.02 -19.72
C GLN A 161 15.92 11.31 -19.58
N ARG A 162 15.96 9.98 -19.69
CA ARG A 162 17.17 9.14 -19.59
C ARG A 162 17.10 8.03 -20.63
N PRO A 163 17.42 8.29 -21.90
CA PRO A 163 17.18 7.34 -23.00
C PRO A 163 17.89 5.99 -22.86
N ASP A 164 18.94 5.89 -22.04
CA ASP A 164 19.59 4.60 -21.74
C ASP A 164 18.81 3.77 -20.71
N ALA A 165 17.91 4.34 -19.92
CA ALA A 165 17.07 3.59 -18.99
C ALA A 165 15.88 2.97 -19.73
N GLY A 166 15.97 1.68 -20.04
CA GLY A 166 14.92 0.94 -20.72
C GLY A 166 13.87 0.32 -19.79
N ASN A 167 12.74 -0.09 -20.36
CA ASN A 167 11.63 -0.72 -19.62
C ASN A 167 11.82 -2.22 -19.35
N GLY A 168 12.98 -2.77 -19.71
CA GLY A 168 13.38 -4.17 -19.66
C GLY A 168 12.61 -5.09 -20.62
N ARG A 169 11.93 -4.60 -21.66
CA ARG A 169 11.19 -5.45 -22.61
C ARG A 169 11.89 -5.44 -23.97
N ARG A 170 12.16 -6.62 -24.50
CA ARG A 170 12.78 -6.78 -25.82
C ARG A 170 11.79 -6.39 -26.94
N PRO A 171 12.26 -6.08 -28.16
CA PRO A 171 11.39 -5.71 -29.29
C PRO A 171 10.34 -6.77 -29.64
N ASP A 172 10.58 -8.04 -29.29
CA ASP A 172 9.61 -9.15 -29.43
C ASP A 172 8.51 -9.18 -28.35
N GLY A 173 8.46 -8.16 -27.48
CA GLY A 173 7.49 -8.01 -26.39
C GLY A 173 7.81 -8.81 -25.13
N LYS A 174 8.77 -9.74 -25.18
CA LYS A 174 9.14 -10.58 -24.03
C LYS A 174 9.95 -9.79 -23.01
N THR A 175 9.83 -10.20 -21.75
CA THR A 175 10.65 -9.66 -20.66
C THR A 175 12.12 -10.00 -20.87
N LEU A 176 12.98 -9.00 -20.70
CA LEU A 176 14.42 -9.18 -20.62
C LEU A 176 14.73 -9.81 -19.26
N GLY A 177 15.44 -10.94 -19.27
CA GLY A 177 15.92 -11.64 -18.09
C GLY A 177 17.45 -11.64 -18.03
N GLY A 178 18.00 -12.01 -16.86
CA GLY A 178 19.45 -12.12 -16.68
C GLY A 178 20.18 -10.78 -16.56
N ASN A 179 19.46 -9.67 -16.31
CA ASN A 179 20.09 -8.43 -15.91
C ASN A 179 20.82 -8.61 -14.56
N ASN A 180 21.80 -7.77 -14.28
CA ASN A 180 22.54 -7.81 -13.03
C ASN A 180 21.81 -6.93 -12.01
N PRO A 181 21.29 -7.47 -10.89
CA PRO A 181 20.67 -6.67 -9.84
C PRO A 181 21.54 -5.51 -9.35
N ARG A 182 22.87 -5.68 -9.37
CA ARG A 182 23.84 -4.67 -8.90
C ARG A 182 23.99 -3.45 -9.80
N ASP A 183 23.35 -3.46 -10.98
CA ASP A 183 23.32 -2.28 -11.85
C ASP A 183 22.63 -1.10 -11.17
N SER A 184 21.56 -1.36 -10.42
CA SER A 184 20.78 -0.34 -9.73
C SER A 184 20.52 -0.64 -8.25
N ARG A 185 20.80 -1.85 -7.77
CA ARG A 185 20.46 -2.27 -6.39
C ARG A 185 21.67 -2.67 -5.55
N VAL A 186 21.45 -2.69 -4.25
CA VAL A 186 22.31 -3.34 -3.25
C VAL A 186 21.49 -4.33 -2.42
N PRO A 187 22.08 -5.45 -1.97
CA PRO A 187 21.40 -6.39 -1.09
C PRO A 187 20.91 -5.74 0.20
N SER A 188 19.74 -6.16 0.66
CA SER A 188 19.11 -5.73 1.91
C SER A 188 18.78 -6.93 2.78
N PHE A 189 18.99 -6.80 4.09
CA PHE A 189 18.76 -7.88 5.05
C PHE A 189 18.03 -7.38 6.30
N PRO A 190 17.30 -8.26 7.01
CA PRO A 190 16.68 -7.89 8.27
C PRO A 190 17.70 -7.41 9.32
N TYR A 191 18.83 -8.11 9.44
CA TYR A 191 19.93 -7.83 10.37
C TYR A 191 21.24 -8.49 9.89
N ARG A 192 22.38 -8.07 10.44
CA ARG A 192 23.71 -8.59 10.10
C ARG A 192 24.01 -9.95 10.73
N ARG A 193 24.49 -10.91 9.93
CA ARG A 193 24.90 -12.27 10.30
C ARG A 193 26.40 -12.54 10.03
N GLY A 194 27.12 -11.59 9.44
CA GLY A 194 28.58 -11.63 9.27
C GLY A 194 29.07 -12.27 7.97
N HIS A 195 28.16 -12.68 7.08
CA HIS A 195 28.47 -13.26 5.78
C HIS A 195 27.83 -12.51 4.60
N GLU A 196 27.16 -11.39 4.88
CA GLU A 196 26.59 -10.52 3.87
C GLU A 196 27.68 -9.84 3.03
N PRO A 197 27.39 -9.46 1.77
CA PRO A 197 28.29 -8.65 0.97
C PRO A 197 28.69 -7.35 1.68
N ALA A 198 29.92 -6.89 1.45
CA ALA A 198 30.47 -5.70 2.10
C ALA A 198 29.58 -4.46 1.94
N VAL A 199 28.95 -4.31 0.76
CA VAL A 199 27.91 -3.30 0.52
C VAL A 199 26.55 -3.95 0.64
N SER A 200 25.92 -3.80 1.82
CA SER A 200 24.57 -4.27 2.15
C SER A 200 23.88 -3.28 3.09
N VAL A 201 22.55 -3.29 3.07
CA VAL A 201 21.71 -2.42 3.92
C VAL A 201 20.93 -3.28 4.93
N PHE A 202 20.77 -2.80 6.16
CA PHE A 202 20.15 -3.56 7.25
C PHE A 202 18.93 -2.84 7.81
N MET A 203 17.83 -3.59 7.99
CA MET A 203 16.54 -3.02 8.43
C MET A 203 16.50 -2.78 9.95
N ASP A 204 17.19 -3.58 10.76
CA ASP A 204 17.30 -3.34 12.20
C ASP A 204 18.03 -2.02 12.50
N GLU A 205 19.12 -1.76 11.77
CA GLU A 205 19.86 -0.49 11.81
C GLU A 205 18.96 0.69 11.41
N TRP A 206 18.10 0.52 10.40
CA TRP A 206 17.16 1.56 10.00
C TRP A 206 16.13 1.88 11.07
N ILE A 207 15.48 0.85 11.64
CA ILE A 207 14.46 1.04 12.67
C ILE A 207 15.09 1.71 13.89
N ARG A 208 16.29 1.27 14.29
CA ARG A 208 17.05 1.91 15.38
C ARG A 208 17.37 3.37 15.06
N SER A 209 17.77 3.67 13.82
CA SER A 209 17.99 5.05 13.35
C SER A 209 16.71 5.89 13.43
N MET A 210 15.56 5.38 12.98
CA MET A 210 14.28 6.09 13.08
C MET A 210 13.89 6.36 14.53
N ARG A 211 14.09 5.41 15.46
CA ARG A 211 13.85 5.64 16.89
C ARG A 211 14.75 6.73 17.48
N GLN A 212 15.95 6.90 16.94
CA GLN A 212 16.90 7.91 17.38
C GLN A 212 16.65 9.30 16.76
N HIS A 213 16.25 9.36 15.49
CA HIS A 213 16.19 10.60 14.71
C HIS A 213 14.76 11.12 14.47
N CYS A 214 13.76 10.23 14.46
CA CYS A 214 12.34 10.60 14.39
C CYS A 214 11.70 10.62 15.80
N ARG A 215 12.45 10.96 16.86
CA ARG A 215 11.98 10.86 18.27
C ARG A 215 10.68 11.61 18.53
N ASP A 216 10.51 12.72 17.83
CA ASP A 216 9.31 13.52 17.88
C ASP A 216 8.15 12.83 17.16
N ALA A 217 8.35 12.19 16.01
CA ALA A 217 7.28 11.54 15.25
C ALA A 217 7.64 10.08 14.90
N LYS A 218 7.26 9.14 15.76
CA LYS A 218 7.54 7.70 15.58
C LYS A 218 6.48 7.04 14.69
N PRO A 219 6.85 6.01 13.90
CA PRO A 219 5.86 5.16 13.24
C PRO A 219 4.95 4.53 14.30
N ALA A 220 3.64 4.54 14.04
CA ALA A 220 2.71 3.76 14.84
C ALA A 220 2.62 2.32 14.30
N LEU A 221 2.71 2.17 12.97
CA LEU A 221 2.69 0.90 12.30
C LEU A 221 3.87 0.73 11.33
N TYR A 222 4.32 -0.50 11.20
CA TYR A 222 5.35 -0.95 10.28
C TYR A 222 4.74 -1.99 9.34
N ALA A 223 4.58 -1.62 8.07
CA ALA A 223 4.14 -2.55 7.04
C ALA A 223 5.35 -3.35 6.55
N ILE A 224 5.28 -4.68 6.58
CA ILE A 224 6.38 -5.49 6.08
C ILE A 224 6.24 -5.61 4.56
N ASP A 225 7.05 -4.83 3.85
CA ASP A 225 7.08 -4.65 2.41
C ASP A 225 5.73 -4.19 1.81
N ASN A 226 5.45 -4.59 0.57
CA ASN A 226 4.28 -4.23 -0.22
C ASN A 226 4.08 -5.28 -1.32
N GLU A 227 2.94 -5.97 -1.30
CA GLU A 227 2.45 -6.82 -2.40
C GLU A 227 3.45 -7.90 -2.84
N PRO A 228 3.95 -8.73 -1.90
CA PRO A 228 5.04 -9.65 -2.17
C PRO A 228 4.72 -10.72 -3.21
N GLU A 229 3.43 -11.01 -3.43
CA GLU A 229 2.98 -11.96 -4.45
C GLU A 229 3.33 -11.50 -5.88
N ILE A 230 3.40 -10.18 -6.09
CA ILE A 230 3.66 -9.55 -7.39
C ILE A 230 5.01 -8.83 -7.46
N TRP A 231 5.96 -9.16 -6.56
CA TRP A 231 7.36 -8.72 -6.70
C TRP A 231 7.94 -9.05 -8.08
N HIS A 232 7.52 -10.17 -8.65
CA HIS A 232 7.90 -10.60 -10.00
C HIS A 232 7.34 -9.76 -11.14
N VAL A 233 6.38 -8.89 -10.87
CA VAL A 233 5.85 -7.91 -11.81
C VAL A 233 6.56 -6.57 -11.59
N GLY A 234 6.43 -6.01 -10.38
CA GLY A 234 6.92 -4.67 -10.05
C GLY A 234 8.44 -4.56 -9.92
N HIS A 235 9.10 -5.64 -9.50
CA HIS A 235 10.53 -5.71 -9.20
C HIS A 235 11.23 -6.86 -9.92
N ARG A 236 10.77 -7.18 -11.13
CA ARG A 236 11.33 -8.26 -11.95
C ARG A 236 12.82 -8.10 -12.29
N ASP A 237 13.36 -6.90 -12.12
CA ASP A 237 14.78 -6.62 -12.27
C ASP A 237 15.65 -7.33 -11.22
N VAL A 238 15.07 -7.68 -10.07
CA VAL A 238 15.78 -8.34 -8.96
C VAL A 238 15.06 -9.56 -8.40
N HIS A 239 13.76 -9.67 -8.61
CA HIS A 239 12.94 -10.79 -8.18
C HIS A 239 12.07 -11.27 -9.34
N PRO A 240 12.60 -11.94 -10.38
CA PRO A 240 11.86 -12.24 -11.61
C PRO A 240 10.88 -13.42 -11.53
N LYS A 241 10.81 -14.14 -10.40
CA LYS A 241 9.99 -15.35 -10.24
C LYS A 241 8.90 -15.08 -9.22
N PRO A 242 7.67 -15.59 -9.39
CA PRO A 242 6.63 -15.45 -8.39
C PRO A 242 7.10 -15.92 -7.00
N ALA A 243 6.84 -15.12 -5.97
CA ALA A 243 7.08 -15.52 -4.59
C ALA A 243 6.01 -16.53 -4.16
N GLY A 244 6.43 -17.59 -3.47
CA GLY A 244 5.53 -18.60 -2.91
C GLY A 244 5.16 -18.31 -1.45
N TYR A 245 4.22 -19.09 -0.93
CA TYR A 245 3.72 -19.04 0.45
C TYR A 245 4.87 -18.98 1.48
N ASP A 246 5.78 -19.95 1.41
CA ASP A 246 6.93 -20.06 2.32
C ASP A 246 7.90 -18.88 2.22
N GLU A 247 8.14 -18.36 1.02
CA GLU A 247 9.02 -17.21 0.82
C GLU A 247 8.44 -15.96 1.46
N ILE A 248 7.16 -15.70 1.23
CA ILE A 248 6.45 -14.54 1.77
C ILE A 248 6.39 -14.63 3.30
N LEU A 249 6.04 -15.80 3.85
CA LEU A 249 6.02 -16.02 5.29
C LEU A 249 7.39 -15.79 5.93
N ARG A 250 8.45 -16.35 5.34
CA ARG A 250 9.82 -16.20 5.85
C ARG A 250 10.26 -14.73 5.83
N ALA A 251 10.05 -14.05 4.70
CA ALA A 251 10.36 -12.63 4.58
C ALA A 251 9.58 -11.80 5.62
N PHE A 252 8.29 -12.08 5.79
CA PHE A 252 7.45 -11.44 6.81
C PHE A 252 8.01 -11.66 8.23
N LEU A 253 8.20 -12.91 8.66
CA LEU A 253 8.60 -13.24 10.03
C LEU A 253 10.00 -12.73 10.37
N GLU A 254 10.96 -12.78 9.44
CA GLU A 254 12.31 -12.27 9.68
C GLU A 254 12.30 -10.75 9.93
N HIS A 255 11.52 -9.98 9.17
CA HIS A 255 11.44 -8.52 9.33
C HIS A 255 10.52 -8.09 10.48
N ALA A 256 9.40 -8.80 10.70
CA ALA A 256 8.54 -8.60 11.85
C ALA A 256 9.31 -8.78 13.17
N ASN A 257 10.15 -9.81 13.25
CA ASN A 257 11.01 -10.04 14.42
C ASN A 257 11.99 -8.90 14.69
N VAL A 258 12.50 -8.27 13.63
CA VAL A 258 13.36 -7.08 13.72
C VAL A 258 12.57 -5.89 14.26
N VAL A 259 11.37 -5.61 13.74
CA VAL A 259 10.49 -4.56 14.28
C VAL A 259 10.19 -4.82 15.76
N LYS A 260 9.77 -6.03 16.13
CA LYS A 260 9.42 -6.37 17.52
C LYS A 260 10.60 -6.32 18.49
N LYS A 261 11.82 -6.47 17.99
CA LYS A 261 13.05 -6.34 18.79
C LYS A 261 13.44 -4.87 18.94
N GLU A 262 13.50 -4.14 17.83
CA GLU A 262 14.04 -2.78 17.82
C GLU A 262 13.00 -1.74 18.26
N ASP A 263 11.71 -1.95 18.01
CA ASP A 263 10.60 -1.09 18.47
C ASP A 263 9.39 -1.90 18.99
N PRO A 264 9.43 -2.42 20.23
CA PRO A 264 8.39 -3.30 20.76
C PRO A 264 6.97 -2.67 20.83
N ALA A 265 6.88 -1.34 20.80
CA ALA A 265 5.60 -0.61 20.80
C ALA A 265 4.99 -0.48 19.39
N GLY A 266 5.78 -0.73 18.34
CA GLY A 266 5.33 -0.67 16.96
C GLY A 266 4.39 -1.81 16.60
N LEU A 267 3.29 -1.49 15.93
CA LEU A 267 2.38 -2.48 15.36
C LEU A 267 2.91 -2.94 14.01
N VAL A 268 2.97 -4.25 13.79
CA VAL A 268 3.41 -4.87 12.54
C VAL A 268 2.18 -5.21 11.70
N THR A 269 2.21 -4.81 10.43
CA THR A 269 1.17 -5.12 9.43
C THR A 269 1.74 -6.00 8.32
N GLY A 270 0.91 -6.91 7.79
CA GLY A 270 1.32 -7.84 6.73
C GLY A 270 0.20 -8.81 6.34
N PRO A 271 0.38 -9.57 5.23
CA PRO A 271 1.52 -9.53 4.32
C PRO A 271 1.45 -8.40 3.28
N VAL A 272 0.46 -7.49 3.37
CA VAL A 272 0.26 -6.36 2.46
C VAL A 272 -0.10 -6.85 1.05
N THR A 273 -1.11 -7.73 0.96
CA THR A 273 -1.45 -8.44 -0.29
C THR A 273 -1.91 -7.50 -1.41
N ASN A 274 -1.65 -7.84 -2.68
CA ASN A 274 -2.03 -7.02 -3.83
C ASN A 274 -3.55 -6.90 -4.09
N GLY A 275 -4.28 -7.99 -3.95
CA GLY A 275 -5.68 -8.00 -4.36
C GLY A 275 -6.35 -9.36 -4.26
N TRP A 276 -7.60 -9.41 -4.73
CA TRP A 276 -8.51 -10.53 -4.51
C TRP A 276 -7.91 -11.90 -4.80
N TYR A 277 -7.25 -12.09 -5.94
CA TYR A 277 -6.62 -13.36 -6.27
C TYR A 277 -5.57 -13.78 -5.23
N ASN A 278 -4.74 -12.83 -4.81
CA ASN A 278 -3.64 -13.04 -3.88
C ASN A 278 -4.10 -13.30 -2.45
N TYR A 279 -5.37 -13.09 -2.12
CA TYR A 279 -5.92 -13.52 -0.83
C TYR A 279 -5.95 -15.06 -0.71
N TRP A 280 -6.10 -15.73 -1.87
CA TRP A 280 -6.43 -17.15 -1.96
C TRP A 280 -5.30 -18.01 -2.55
N SER A 281 -4.34 -17.41 -3.26
CA SER A 281 -3.25 -18.13 -3.93
C SER A 281 -2.05 -17.23 -4.20
N SER A 282 -0.87 -17.83 -4.37
CA SER A 282 0.30 -17.21 -4.99
C SER A 282 0.27 -17.46 -6.50
N GLU A 283 1.10 -16.74 -7.24
CA GLU A 283 1.31 -16.96 -8.69
C GLU A 283 2.39 -18.03 -8.97
N LEU A 284 2.95 -18.66 -7.92
CA LEU A 284 3.90 -19.75 -8.06
C LEU A 284 3.14 -21.04 -8.43
N ALA A 285 3.50 -21.62 -9.58
CA ALA A 285 2.83 -22.81 -10.11
C ALA A 285 2.89 -23.99 -9.13
N GLY A 286 1.73 -24.54 -8.77
CA GLY A 286 1.62 -25.71 -7.89
C GLY A 286 1.75 -25.40 -6.39
N ASP A 287 2.00 -24.15 -6.01
CA ASP A 287 2.31 -23.77 -4.63
C ASP A 287 1.15 -24.07 -3.66
N LYS A 288 -0.08 -23.68 -4.02
CA LYS A 288 -1.26 -24.00 -3.22
C LYS A 288 -1.46 -25.50 -3.00
N ALA A 289 -1.18 -26.33 -4.01
CA ALA A 289 -1.27 -27.78 -3.89
C ALA A 289 -0.16 -28.34 -2.98
N ALA A 290 1.04 -27.76 -3.01
CA ALA A 290 2.12 -28.08 -2.08
C ALA A 290 1.76 -27.76 -0.62
N HIS A 291 0.86 -26.80 -0.40
CA HIS A 291 0.32 -26.41 0.90
C HIS A 291 -1.03 -27.08 1.21
N GLY A 292 -1.25 -28.30 0.72
CA GLY A 292 -2.45 -29.08 1.04
C GLY A 292 -3.76 -28.55 0.45
N GLY A 293 -3.68 -27.62 -0.51
CA GLY A 293 -4.84 -26.97 -1.11
C GLY A 293 -5.36 -25.76 -0.33
N GLU A 294 -4.64 -25.30 0.70
CA GLU A 294 -5.10 -24.21 1.56
C GLU A 294 -4.98 -22.83 0.89
N ASP A 295 -5.98 -21.98 1.12
CA ASP A 295 -5.96 -20.58 0.70
C ASP A 295 -4.83 -19.81 1.38
N PHE A 296 -4.20 -18.89 0.66
CA PHE A 296 -3.00 -18.19 1.12
C PHE A 296 -3.19 -17.47 2.47
N LEU A 297 -4.17 -16.57 2.61
CA LEU A 297 -4.32 -15.80 3.85
C LEU A 297 -4.66 -16.68 5.08
N PRO A 298 -5.59 -17.65 4.99
CA PRO A 298 -5.78 -18.63 6.06
C PRO A 298 -4.51 -19.38 6.44
N TRP A 299 -3.78 -19.91 5.45
CA TRP A 299 -2.52 -20.60 5.68
C TRP A 299 -1.49 -19.69 6.36
N PHE A 300 -1.29 -18.48 5.84
CA PHE A 300 -0.35 -17.48 6.36
C PHE A 300 -0.64 -17.14 7.83
N LEU A 301 -1.91 -16.87 8.16
CA LEU A 301 -2.32 -16.56 9.53
C LEU A 301 -2.13 -17.74 10.49
N GLN A 302 -2.33 -18.98 10.03
CA GLN A 302 -2.04 -20.17 10.83
C GLN A 302 -0.54 -20.33 11.10
N GLN A 303 0.30 -20.13 10.09
CA GLN A 303 1.76 -20.22 10.27
C GLN A 303 2.30 -19.11 11.18
N VAL A 304 1.82 -17.88 11.02
CA VAL A 304 2.11 -16.75 11.91
C VAL A 304 1.70 -17.09 13.35
N ARG A 305 0.49 -17.63 13.56
CA ARG A 305 0.04 -18.05 14.89
C ARG A 305 0.93 -19.16 15.47
N ALA A 306 1.31 -20.16 14.69
CA ALA A 306 2.17 -21.24 15.13
C ALA A 306 3.55 -20.72 15.55
N HIS A 307 4.14 -19.82 14.76
CA HIS A 307 5.37 -19.12 15.11
C HIS A 307 5.23 -18.33 16.41
N ASP A 308 4.15 -17.57 16.58
CA ASP A 308 3.93 -16.74 17.77
C ASP A 308 3.74 -17.58 19.04
N GLN A 309 3.09 -18.74 18.93
CA GLN A 309 2.96 -19.70 20.02
C GLN A 309 4.30 -20.32 20.39
N ALA A 310 5.14 -20.65 19.40
CA ALA A 310 6.46 -21.24 19.62
C ALA A 310 7.45 -20.24 20.25
N THR A 311 7.34 -18.96 19.89
CA THR A 311 8.27 -17.91 20.36
C THR A 311 7.75 -17.13 21.57
N GLY A 312 6.48 -17.27 21.92
CA GLY A 312 5.84 -16.52 23.00
C GLY A 312 5.69 -15.02 22.72
N ARG A 313 5.80 -14.60 21.45
CA ARG A 313 5.77 -13.19 21.04
C ARG A 313 4.95 -13.03 19.76
N ARG A 314 4.03 -12.06 19.77
CA ARG A 314 3.23 -11.71 18.59
C ARG A 314 4.11 -11.13 17.48
N SER A 315 4.00 -11.66 16.26
CA SER A 315 4.68 -11.14 15.06
C SER A 315 3.77 -10.30 14.16
N LEU A 316 2.45 -10.55 14.15
CA LEU A 316 1.46 -9.79 13.38
C LEU A 316 0.42 -9.12 14.30
N ASP A 317 0.22 -7.81 14.14
CA ASP A 317 -0.82 -7.06 14.86
C ASP A 317 -2.02 -6.71 13.96
N VAL A 318 -1.78 -6.45 12.68
CA VAL A 318 -2.83 -6.04 11.72
C VAL A 318 -2.68 -6.83 10.43
N LEU A 319 -3.70 -7.60 10.06
CA LEU A 319 -3.79 -8.17 8.71
C LEU A 319 -3.95 -7.03 7.71
N ASP A 320 -3.04 -6.95 6.73
CA ASP A 320 -2.95 -5.87 5.75
C ASP A 320 -3.18 -6.42 4.34
N VAL A 321 -4.16 -5.84 3.63
CA VAL A 321 -4.58 -6.24 2.28
C VAL A 321 -4.92 -5.00 1.46
N HIS A 322 -4.58 -5.01 0.17
CA HIS A 322 -5.07 -4.02 -0.78
C HIS A 322 -6.32 -4.54 -1.49
N PHE A 323 -7.27 -3.64 -1.72
CA PHE A 323 -8.48 -3.95 -2.47
C PHE A 323 -8.76 -2.86 -3.50
N TYR A 324 -8.81 -3.25 -4.76
CA TYR A 324 -9.17 -2.40 -5.88
C TYR A 324 -10.38 -3.00 -6.62
N PRO A 325 -11.56 -2.36 -6.57
CA PRO A 325 -12.76 -2.88 -7.23
C PRO A 325 -12.59 -2.91 -8.75
N ALA A 326 -12.76 -4.09 -9.35
CA ALA A 326 -12.49 -4.36 -10.77
C ALA A 326 -13.29 -3.47 -11.75
N GLU A 327 -14.45 -2.94 -11.33
CA GLU A 327 -15.35 -2.17 -12.20
C GLU A 327 -15.24 -0.64 -12.06
N LEU A 328 -14.46 -0.11 -11.10
CA LEU A 328 -14.37 1.34 -10.84
C LEU A 328 -13.04 1.96 -11.30
N PHE A 329 -12.01 1.15 -11.57
CA PHE A 329 -10.65 1.65 -11.87
C PHE A 329 -10.46 2.22 -13.28
N PHE A 330 -11.38 1.96 -14.22
CA PHE A 330 -11.32 2.48 -15.59
C PHE A 330 -12.63 3.15 -16.03
N SER A 331 -13.31 3.83 -15.11
CA SER A 331 -14.40 4.72 -15.49
C SER A 331 -13.83 6.09 -15.89
N ASN A 332 -13.89 6.40 -17.17
CA ASN A 332 -13.78 7.77 -17.71
C ASN A 332 -15.06 8.60 -17.45
N GLN A 333 -15.99 8.10 -16.64
CA GLN A 333 -17.14 8.86 -16.15
C GLN A 333 -16.80 9.44 -14.78
N SER A 334 -16.19 10.63 -14.78
CA SER A 334 -16.21 11.51 -13.61
C SER A 334 -17.52 12.28 -13.62
N ASP A 335 -18.25 12.31 -12.51
CA ASP A 335 -19.38 13.23 -12.34
C ASP A 335 -18.83 14.67 -12.24
N PRO A 336 -19.14 15.58 -13.19
CA PRO A 336 -18.65 16.95 -13.17
C PRO A 336 -19.02 17.74 -11.91
N LEU A 337 -20.04 17.31 -11.16
CA LEU A 337 -20.49 17.96 -9.93
C LEU A 337 -19.65 17.57 -8.70
N THR A 338 -18.90 16.47 -8.77
CA THR A 338 -18.08 15.95 -7.65
C THR A 338 -16.58 16.14 -7.86
N ASN A 339 -16.15 16.54 -9.06
CA ASN A 339 -14.80 17.04 -9.28
C ASN A 339 -14.65 18.39 -8.55
N SER A 340 -13.97 18.36 -7.40
CA SER A 340 -13.69 19.52 -6.56
C SER A 340 -13.19 20.73 -7.36
N ARG A 341 -13.79 21.89 -7.12
CA ARG A 341 -13.23 23.20 -7.48
C ARG A 341 -11.97 23.50 -6.69
#